data_AF-A0A3A4WKM3-F1
#
_entry.id   AF-A0A3A4WKM3-F1
#
_cell.length_a   1.000
_cell.length_b   1.000
_cell.length_c   1.000
_cell.angle_alpha   90.00
_cell.angle_beta   90.00
_cell.angle_gamma   90.00
#
_symmetry.space_group_name_H-M   'P 1'
#
loop_
_entity.id
_entity.type
_entity.pdbx_description
1 polymer ?
#
loop_
_entity_poly.entity_id
_entity_poly.type
_entity_poly.pdbx_seq_one_letter_code
_entity_poly.pdbx_strand_id
1 'polypeptide(L)'
;MKIFRNIFFLLASIPLFIILVWLFAVPDNLLQDKIVESISGADRTNNISGSITGFKKGLFFSAYMESLEVALDGMPALTITGLECSFNLRKLLEGKVTLSIKGKIGSGDISGLLTYPAEAEINVDRADFNAIPYLSALGIKSDGYVSGDISIKGPEAHITFNIPDLAITEAHS
;
A
#
# COMPACT_ATOMS: atom_id res chain seq x y z
N MET A 1 -39.01 -27.51 -7.33
CA MET A 1 -37.67 -27.78 -6.75
C MET A 1 -36.50 -27.67 -7.75
N LYS A 2 -36.60 -28.18 -8.99
CA LYS A 2 -35.48 -28.14 -9.97
C LYS A 2 -35.10 -26.73 -10.47
N ILE A 3 -36.08 -25.83 -10.64
CA ILE A 3 -35.85 -24.46 -11.14
C ILE A 3 -35.09 -23.61 -10.11
N PHE A 4 -35.52 -23.62 -8.84
CA PHE A 4 -34.80 -22.94 -7.74
C PHE A 4 -33.35 -23.42 -7.59
N ARG A 5 -33.12 -24.72 -7.77
CA ARG A 5 -31.77 -25.29 -7.75
C ARG A 5 -30.90 -24.77 -8.90
N ASN A 6 -31.44 -24.71 -10.12
CA ASN A 6 -30.69 -24.19 -11.27
C ASN A 6 -30.41 -22.68 -11.17
N ILE A 7 -31.36 -21.88 -10.64
CA ILE A 7 -31.17 -20.45 -10.39
C ILE A 7 -30.07 -20.23 -9.35
N PHE A 8 -30.04 -21.03 -8.28
CA PHE A 8 -29.00 -20.95 -7.26
C PHE A 8 -27.59 -21.26 -7.82
N PHE A 9 -27.46 -22.30 -8.65
CA PHE A 9 -26.19 -22.61 -9.32
C PHE A 9 -25.74 -21.49 -10.26
N LEU A 10 -26.66 -20.88 -10.98
CA LEU A 10 -26.36 -19.77 -11.88
C LEU A 10 -25.89 -18.54 -11.09
N LEU A 11 -26.55 -18.23 -9.97
CA LEU A 11 -26.15 -17.14 -9.08
C LEU A 11 -24.76 -17.37 -8.47
N ALA A 12 -24.45 -18.60 -8.07
CA ALA A 12 -23.14 -18.98 -7.52
C ALA A 12 -22.02 -19.02 -8.59
N SER A 13 -22.36 -19.25 -9.87
CA SER A 13 -21.36 -19.27 -10.94
C SER A 13 -20.77 -17.89 -11.26
N ILE A 14 -21.52 -16.82 -11.03
CA ILE A 14 -21.08 -15.44 -11.30
C ILE A 14 -19.85 -15.06 -10.43
N PRO A 15 -19.90 -15.14 -9.09
CA PRO A 15 -18.73 -14.81 -8.27
C PRO A 15 -17.57 -15.77 -8.51
N LEU A 16 -17.83 -17.05 -8.78
CA LEU A 16 -16.79 -18.01 -9.14
C LEU A 16 -16.08 -17.62 -10.43
N PHE A 17 -16.84 -17.26 -11.47
CA PHE A 17 -16.29 -16.80 -12.74
C PHE A 17 -15.45 -15.54 -12.56
N ILE A 18 -15.93 -14.57 -11.77
CA ILE A 18 -15.20 -13.34 -11.46
C ILE A 18 -13.85 -13.65 -10.77
N ILE A 19 -13.83 -14.56 -9.80
CA ILE A 19 -12.58 -14.96 -9.12
C ILE A 19 -11.63 -15.66 -10.10
N LEU A 20 -12.14 -16.51 -11.00
CA LEU A 20 -11.32 -17.18 -12.01
C LEU A 20 -10.72 -16.17 -13.01
N VAL A 21 -11.50 -15.17 -13.44
CA VAL A 21 -10.99 -14.08 -14.29
C VAL A 21 -9.86 -13.33 -13.56
N TRP A 22 -10.05 -12.99 -12.28
CA TRP A 22 -9.00 -12.36 -11.47
C TRP A 22 -7.71 -13.19 -11.40
N LEU A 23 -7.82 -14.50 -11.13
CA LEU A 23 -6.65 -15.36 -10.96
C LEU A 23 -5.93 -15.67 -12.27
N PHE A 24 -6.68 -15.92 -13.34
CA PHE A 24 -6.12 -16.45 -14.59
C PHE A 24 -6.03 -15.43 -15.72
N ALA A 25 -7.00 -14.51 -15.84
CA ALA A 25 -7.05 -13.59 -16.96
C ALA A 25 -6.26 -12.28 -16.73
N VAL A 26 -6.09 -11.86 -15.46
CA VAL A 26 -5.30 -10.68 -15.11
C VAL A 26 -3.88 -11.12 -14.79
N PRO A 27 -2.87 -10.95 -15.67
CA PRO A 27 -1.51 -11.38 -15.38
C PRO A 27 -0.82 -10.48 -14.33
N ASP A 28 0.10 -11.10 -13.59
CA ASP A 28 0.75 -10.50 -12.42
C ASP A 28 1.63 -9.30 -12.78
N ASN A 29 2.32 -9.39 -13.91
CA ASN A 29 3.17 -8.32 -14.45
C ASN A 29 2.36 -7.04 -14.74
N LEU A 30 1.13 -7.14 -15.26
CA LEU A 30 0.32 -5.95 -15.53
C LEU A 30 -0.01 -5.19 -14.25
N LEU A 31 -0.29 -5.89 -13.14
CA LEU A 31 -0.56 -5.27 -11.86
C LEU A 31 0.71 -4.66 -11.27
N GLN A 32 1.82 -5.40 -11.32
CA GLN A 32 3.12 -4.92 -10.87
C GLN A 32 3.53 -3.63 -11.61
N ASP A 33 3.47 -3.65 -12.95
CA ASP A 33 3.82 -2.51 -13.80
C ASP A 33 2.93 -1.31 -13.48
N LYS A 34 1.62 -1.51 -13.28
CA LYS A 34 0.70 -0.42 -12.94
C LYS A 34 1.00 0.19 -11.58
N ILE A 35 1.43 -0.61 -10.60
CA ILE A 35 1.81 -0.11 -9.28
C ILE A 35 3.11 0.68 -9.38
N VAL A 36 4.13 0.15 -10.05
CA VAL A 36 5.41 0.87 -10.28
C VAL A 36 5.19 2.16 -11.06
N GLU A 37 4.35 2.13 -12.11
CA GLU A 37 3.98 3.30 -12.90
C GLU A 37 3.24 4.34 -12.04
N SER A 38 2.37 3.92 -11.13
CA SER A 38 1.65 4.84 -10.23
C SER A 38 2.58 5.49 -9.21
N ILE A 39 3.63 4.78 -8.76
CA ILE A 39 4.65 5.33 -7.86
C ILE A 39 5.57 6.30 -8.62
N SER A 40 6.02 5.90 -9.82
CA SER A 40 7.03 6.64 -10.59
C SER A 40 6.42 7.80 -11.39
N GLY A 41 5.12 7.73 -11.69
CA GLY A 41 4.38 8.74 -12.45
C GLY A 41 3.75 9.84 -11.59
N ALA A 42 3.91 9.78 -10.26
CA ALA A 42 3.27 10.70 -9.32
C ALA A 42 3.81 12.14 -9.40
N ASP A 43 5.06 12.33 -9.85
CA ASP A 43 5.65 13.66 -10.04
C ASP A 43 6.63 13.69 -11.22
N ARG A 44 6.51 14.70 -12.09
CA ARG A 44 7.45 14.91 -13.22
C ARG A 44 8.74 15.63 -12.82
N THR A 45 8.81 16.12 -11.58
CA THR A 45 9.90 16.96 -11.06
C THR A 45 10.90 16.20 -10.20
N ASN A 46 10.49 15.12 -9.54
CA ASN A 46 11.36 14.28 -8.72
C ASN A 46 11.43 12.87 -9.33
N ASN A 47 12.64 12.30 -9.42
CA ASN A 47 12.83 10.96 -9.98
C ASN A 47 12.46 9.91 -8.92
N ILE A 48 11.15 9.74 -8.68
CA ILE A 48 10.63 8.67 -7.84
C ILE A 48 10.69 7.38 -8.66
N SER A 49 11.30 6.33 -8.11
CA SER A 49 11.25 4.99 -8.70
C SER A 49 10.76 3.97 -7.68
N GLY A 50 9.99 3.00 -8.17
CA GLY A 50 9.48 1.88 -7.37
C GLY A 50 9.97 0.56 -7.94
N SER A 51 10.31 -0.38 -7.06
CA SER A 51 10.63 -1.77 -7.42
C SER A 51 9.84 -2.71 -6.52
N ILE A 52 9.28 -3.77 -7.10
CA ILE A 52 8.46 -4.76 -6.41
C ILE A 52 9.09 -6.13 -6.58
N THR A 53 9.23 -6.88 -5.49
CA THR A 53 9.70 -8.26 -5.49
C THR A 53 8.63 -9.20 -4.92
N GLY A 54 8.51 -10.39 -5.50
CA GLY A 54 7.64 -11.45 -4.98
C GLY A 54 6.14 -11.18 -5.09
N PHE A 55 5.71 -10.42 -6.10
CA PHE A 55 4.29 -10.13 -6.34
C PHE A 55 3.49 -11.42 -6.58
N LYS A 56 2.39 -11.58 -5.86
CA LYS A 56 1.46 -12.72 -5.98
C LYS A 56 0.02 -12.22 -5.80
N LYS A 57 -0.88 -12.62 -6.69
CA LYS A 57 -2.32 -12.44 -6.47
C LYS A 57 -2.83 -13.50 -5.50
N GLY A 58 -3.81 -13.13 -4.68
CA GLY A 58 -4.59 -14.07 -3.88
C GLY A 58 -6.06 -14.06 -4.26
N LEU A 59 -6.83 -14.84 -3.50
CA LEU A 59 -8.28 -14.92 -3.65
C LEU A 59 -8.95 -13.59 -3.27
N PHE A 60 -10.16 -13.37 -3.76
CA PHE A 60 -10.96 -12.20 -3.38
C PHE A 60 -10.26 -10.86 -3.67
N PHE A 61 -9.55 -10.77 -4.80
CA PHE A 61 -8.83 -9.57 -5.23
C PHE A 61 -7.71 -9.12 -4.30
N SER A 62 -7.20 -9.98 -3.42
CA SER A 62 -6.01 -9.66 -2.63
C SER A 62 -4.74 -9.71 -3.49
N ALA A 63 -3.72 -8.95 -3.12
CA ALA A 63 -2.38 -9.02 -3.66
C ALA A 63 -1.36 -9.02 -2.52
N TYR A 64 -0.25 -9.73 -2.73
CA TYR A 64 0.84 -9.89 -1.78
C TYR A 64 2.14 -9.53 -2.48
N MET A 65 3.05 -8.88 -1.77
CA MET A 65 4.41 -8.59 -2.23
C MET A 65 5.38 -8.89 -1.10
N GLU A 66 6.54 -9.44 -1.45
CA GLU A 66 7.59 -9.73 -0.48
C GLU A 66 8.32 -8.44 -0.09
N SER A 67 8.64 -7.59 -1.07
CA SER A 67 9.16 -6.24 -0.83
C SER A 67 8.67 -5.23 -1.86
N LEU A 68 8.50 -4.00 -1.40
CA LEU A 68 8.31 -2.79 -2.20
C LEU A 68 9.41 -1.81 -1.80
N GLU A 69 10.33 -1.55 -2.72
CA GLU A 69 11.40 -0.58 -2.57
C GLU A 69 11.02 0.70 -3.29
N VAL A 70 11.12 1.82 -2.58
CA VAL A 70 10.90 3.16 -3.12
C VAL A 70 12.20 3.91 -3.04
N ALA A 71 12.62 4.50 -4.14
CA ALA A 71 13.77 5.38 -4.22
C ALA A 71 13.35 6.78 -4.68
N LEU A 72 14.02 7.79 -4.14
CA LEU A 72 13.84 9.20 -4.47
C LEU A 72 15.19 9.73 -4.95
N ASP A 73 15.22 10.27 -6.16
CA ASP A 73 16.42 10.84 -6.79
C ASP A 73 17.62 9.89 -6.81
N GLY A 74 17.33 8.60 -7.05
CA GLY A 74 18.32 7.53 -7.10
C GLY A 74 18.83 7.06 -5.72
N MET A 75 18.33 7.64 -4.62
CA MET A 75 18.64 7.20 -3.26
C MET A 75 17.50 6.33 -2.70
N PRO A 76 17.81 5.22 -2.00
CA PRO A 76 16.79 4.40 -1.36
C PRO A 76 16.05 5.22 -0.31
N ALA A 77 14.74 5.36 -0.45
CA ALA A 77 13.92 6.20 0.42
C ALA A 77 13.24 5.38 1.51
N LEU A 78 12.66 4.24 1.13
CA LEU A 78 11.90 3.36 2.01
C LEU A 78 11.86 1.95 1.44
N THR A 79 11.87 0.95 2.31
CA THR A 79 11.55 -0.43 1.95
C THR A 79 10.39 -0.92 2.81
N ILE A 80 9.32 -1.35 2.16
CA ILE A 80 8.16 -1.99 2.80
C ILE A 80 8.24 -3.48 2.52
N THR A 81 8.17 -4.31 3.56
CA THR A 81 8.23 -5.77 3.45
C THR A 81 6.90 -6.42 3.81
N GLY A 82 6.63 -7.58 3.21
CA GLY A 82 5.41 -8.36 3.48
C GLY A 82 4.13 -7.56 3.23
N LEU A 83 4.07 -6.82 2.12
CA LEU A 83 2.94 -5.98 1.79
C LEU A 83 1.75 -6.86 1.37
N GLU A 84 0.63 -6.70 2.05
CA GLU A 84 -0.66 -7.30 1.72
C GLU A 84 -1.65 -6.18 1.39
N CYS A 85 -2.30 -6.30 0.25
CA CYS A 85 -3.35 -5.41 -0.21
C CYS A 85 -4.63 -6.25 -0.39
N SER A 86 -5.74 -5.87 0.23
CA SER A 86 -7.00 -6.61 0.10
C SER A 86 -8.21 -5.69 -0.03
N PHE A 87 -9.10 -5.99 -0.99
CA PHE A 87 -10.34 -5.25 -1.14
C PHE A 87 -11.35 -5.67 -0.07
N ASN A 88 -12.01 -4.67 0.52
CA ASN A 88 -13.12 -4.93 1.43
C ASN A 88 -14.39 -5.23 0.61
N LEU A 89 -14.66 -6.52 0.37
CA LEU A 89 -15.82 -6.97 -0.39
C LEU A 89 -17.15 -6.44 0.17
N ARG A 90 -17.26 -6.31 1.50
CA ARG A 90 -18.47 -5.77 2.13
C ARG A 90 -18.69 -4.32 1.74
N LYS A 91 -17.64 -3.50 1.78
CA LYS A 91 -17.69 -2.10 1.35
C LYS A 91 -17.97 -1.97 -0.14
N LEU A 92 -17.44 -2.89 -0.95
CA LEU A 92 -17.73 -2.94 -2.38
C LEU A 92 -19.21 -3.19 -2.67
N LEU A 93 -19.86 -4.07 -1.90
CA LEU A 93 -21.32 -4.29 -1.97
C LEU A 93 -22.13 -3.05 -1.54
N GLU A 94 -21.57 -2.21 -0.67
CA GLU A 94 -22.12 -0.89 -0.29
C GLU A 94 -21.81 0.20 -1.35
N GLY A 95 -21.17 -0.14 -2.47
CA GLY A 95 -20.79 0.78 -3.53
C GLY A 95 -19.51 1.59 -3.25
N LYS A 96 -18.77 1.25 -2.19
CA LYS A 96 -17.51 1.91 -1.79
C LYS A 96 -16.32 1.02 -2.10
N VAL A 97 -15.36 1.52 -2.89
CA VAL A 97 -14.12 0.79 -3.15
C VAL A 97 -13.14 1.11 -2.03
N THR A 98 -13.00 0.18 -1.09
CA THR A 98 -12.05 0.29 0.03
C THR A 98 -10.97 -0.80 -0.09
N LEU A 99 -9.70 -0.39 -0.09
CA LEU A 99 -8.52 -1.23 -0.09
C LEU A 99 -7.85 -1.16 1.29
N SER A 100 -7.62 -2.29 1.92
CA SER A 100 -6.77 -2.39 3.11
C SER A 100 -5.35 -2.71 2.70
N ILE A 101 -4.39 -2.05 3.34
CA ILE A 101 -2.96 -2.27 3.16
C ILE A 101 -2.37 -2.66 4.50
N LYS A 102 -1.47 -3.64 4.51
CA LYS A 102 -0.67 -4.03 5.68
C LYS A 102 0.74 -4.39 5.24
N GLY A 103 1.73 -4.13 6.07
CA GLY A 103 3.12 -4.50 5.79
C GLY A 103 4.03 -4.11 6.94
N LYS A 104 5.33 -4.11 6.68
CA LYS A 104 6.36 -3.76 7.67
C LYS A 104 7.38 -2.79 7.13
N ILE A 105 7.85 -1.89 8.00
CA ILE A 105 8.98 -0.98 7.75
C ILE A 105 10.01 -1.24 8.85
N GLY A 106 11.11 -1.93 8.49
CA GLY A 106 12.04 -2.47 9.50
C GLY A 106 11.31 -3.43 10.45
N SER A 107 11.43 -3.18 11.75
CA SER A 107 10.71 -3.92 12.80
C SER A 107 9.27 -3.45 13.05
N GLY A 108 8.88 -2.28 12.52
CA GLY A 108 7.55 -1.70 12.73
C GLY A 108 6.49 -2.16 11.72
N ASP A 109 5.24 -1.90 12.05
CA ASP A 109 4.08 -2.28 11.24
C ASP A 109 3.50 -1.06 10.53
N ILE A 110 3.14 -1.23 9.25
CA ILE A 110 2.34 -0.27 8.50
C ILE A 110 0.99 -0.88 8.21
N SER A 111 -0.06 -0.10 8.43
CA SER A 111 -1.42 -0.49 8.07
C SER A 111 -2.17 0.70 7.49
N GLY A 112 -3.15 0.45 6.63
CA GLY A 112 -3.95 1.52 6.08
C GLY A 112 -5.24 1.06 5.44
N LEU A 113 -6.12 2.02 5.23
CA LEU A 113 -7.39 1.91 4.54
C LEU A 113 -7.50 3.05 3.53
N LEU A 114 -7.53 2.70 2.26
CA LEU A 114 -7.75 3.62 1.14
C LEU A 114 -9.18 3.44 0.64
N THR A 115 -10.02 4.46 0.77
CA THR A 115 -11.39 4.46 0.27
C THR A 115 -11.54 5.48 -0.87
N TYR A 116 -11.76 4.98 -2.09
CA TYR A 116 -12.06 5.83 -3.24
C TYR A 116 -13.44 6.49 -3.07
N PRO A 117 -13.62 7.78 -3.42
CA PRO A 117 -12.70 8.62 -4.20
C PRO A 117 -11.63 9.43 -3.46
N ALA A 118 -11.69 9.61 -2.14
CA ALA A 118 -10.86 10.65 -1.50
C ALA A 118 -10.52 10.45 -0.02
N GLU A 119 -10.67 9.25 0.53
CA GLU A 119 -10.36 8.97 1.92
C GLU A 119 -9.16 8.01 2.01
N ALA A 120 -8.16 8.34 2.81
CA ALA A 120 -7.06 7.44 3.12
C ALA A 120 -6.69 7.60 4.59
N GLU A 121 -6.48 6.48 5.27
CA GLU A 121 -5.92 6.46 6.63
C GLU A 121 -4.76 5.47 6.60
N ILE A 122 -3.56 5.91 6.97
CA ILE A 122 -2.36 5.07 7.05
C ILE A 122 -1.73 5.31 8.41
N ASN A 123 -1.47 4.24 9.14
CA ASN A 123 -0.80 4.25 10.42
C ASN A 123 0.51 3.46 10.30
N VAL A 124 1.57 4.04 10.84
CA VAL A 124 2.88 3.42 10.99
C VAL A 124 3.18 3.34 12.49
N ASP A 125 3.35 2.13 13.00
CA ASP A 125 3.65 1.89 14.40
C ASP A 125 5.09 1.40 14.56
N ARG A 126 5.88 2.16 15.31
CA ARG A 126 7.26 1.83 15.70
C ARG A 126 8.17 1.34 14.56
N ALA A 127 8.17 2.01 13.42
CA ALA A 127 9.13 1.75 12.35
C ALA A 127 10.56 2.11 12.80
N ASP A 128 11.55 1.28 12.45
CA ASP A 128 12.95 1.62 12.73
C ASP A 128 13.33 2.87 11.95
N PHE A 129 13.88 3.90 12.60
CA PHE A 129 14.31 5.12 11.91
C PHE A 129 15.29 4.82 10.78
N ASN A 130 16.23 3.90 11.02
CA ASN A 130 17.23 3.45 10.05
C ASN A 130 16.63 2.69 8.85
N ALA A 131 15.39 2.21 8.94
CA ALA A 131 14.68 1.59 7.82
C ALA A 131 14.02 2.63 6.88
N ILE A 132 14.13 3.93 7.19
CA ILE A 132 13.66 5.05 6.37
C ILE A 132 14.85 5.96 6.02
N PRO A 133 15.76 5.54 5.10
CA PRO A 133 16.99 6.29 4.85
C PRO A 133 16.76 7.73 4.36
N TYR A 134 15.59 8.01 3.78
CA TYR A 134 15.22 9.36 3.36
C TYR A 134 15.21 10.37 4.52
N LEU A 135 14.81 9.97 5.73
CA LEU A 135 14.81 10.89 6.88
C LEU A 135 16.24 11.31 7.25
N SER A 136 17.18 10.37 7.20
CA SER A 136 18.61 10.65 7.38
C SER A 136 19.16 11.59 6.31
N ALA A 137 18.71 11.45 5.06
CA ALA A 137 19.09 12.34 3.96
C ALA A 137 18.59 13.78 4.15
N LEU A 138 17.46 13.97 4.86
CA LEU A 138 16.92 15.28 5.24
C LEU A 138 17.62 15.90 6.48
N GLY A 139 18.69 15.29 6.99
CA GLY A 139 19.41 15.76 8.17
C GLY A 139 18.71 15.44 9.51
N ILE A 140 17.62 14.66 9.46
CA ILE A 140 16.95 14.17 10.66
C ILE A 140 17.72 12.97 11.19
N LYS A 141 18.05 12.97 12.48
CA LYS A 141 18.73 11.83 13.12
C LYS A 141 17.97 11.37 14.34
N SER A 142 17.80 10.06 14.45
CA SER A 142 17.29 9.41 15.64
C SER A 142 17.76 7.96 15.67
N ASP A 143 18.12 7.47 16.85
CA ASP A 143 18.48 6.07 17.07
C ASP A 143 17.26 5.21 17.47
N GLY A 144 16.07 5.82 17.50
CA GLY A 144 14.83 5.22 17.99
C GLY A 144 13.86 4.79 16.89
N TYR A 145 12.58 4.79 17.26
CA TYR A 145 11.48 4.43 16.37
C TYR A 145 10.72 5.66 15.90
N VAL A 146 10.12 5.56 14.72
CA VAL A 146 9.18 6.54 14.17
C VAL A 146 7.80 5.92 14.17
N SER A 147 6.81 6.65 14.67
CA SER A 147 5.41 6.35 14.44
C SER A 147 4.77 7.50 13.66
N GLY A 148 3.69 7.22 12.94
CA GLY A 148 3.02 8.27 12.21
C GLY A 148 1.62 7.90 11.76
N ASP A 149 0.83 8.94 11.58
CA ASP A 149 -0.55 8.87 11.13
C ASP A 149 -0.71 9.80 9.92
N ILE A 150 -1.16 9.23 8.82
CA ILE A 150 -1.49 9.95 7.59
C ILE A 150 -3.00 9.79 7.38
N SER A 151 -3.72 10.90 7.34
CA SER A 151 -5.14 10.96 7.05
C SER A 151 -5.39 11.89 5.87
N ILE A 152 -6.01 11.40 4.81
CA ILE A 152 -6.49 12.18 3.67
C ILE A 152 -8.01 12.18 3.71
N LYS A 153 -8.63 13.36 3.72
CA LYS A 153 -10.08 13.54 3.66
C LYS A 153 -10.40 14.65 2.66
N GLY A 154 -10.81 14.26 1.45
CA GLY A 154 -11.07 15.23 0.39
C GLY A 154 -9.76 15.88 -0.09
N PRO A 155 -9.66 17.22 -0.15
CA PRO A 155 -8.43 17.90 -0.59
C PRO A 155 -7.36 18.02 0.51
N GLU A 156 -7.70 17.69 1.77
CA GLU A 156 -6.81 17.89 2.91
C GLU A 156 -6.05 16.60 3.23
N ALA A 157 -4.73 16.73 3.35
CA ALA A 157 -3.85 15.71 3.89
C ALA A 157 -3.32 16.18 5.25
N HIS A 158 -3.44 15.33 6.27
CA HIS A 158 -2.87 15.54 7.58
C HIS A 158 -1.88 14.43 7.86
N ILE A 159 -0.65 14.82 8.19
CA ILE A 159 0.45 13.91 8.45
C ILE A 159 1.02 14.28 9.81
N THR A 160 1.01 13.33 10.74
CA THR A 160 1.60 13.48 12.07
C THR A 160 2.69 12.44 12.22
N PHE A 161 3.89 12.86 12.61
CA PHE A 161 4.98 11.96 12.99
C PHE A 161 5.28 12.13 14.47
N ASN A 162 5.50 11.01 15.15
CA ASN A 162 5.96 10.97 16.53
C ASN A 162 7.34 10.31 16.55
N ILE A 163 8.35 11.11 16.92
CA ILE A 163 9.76 10.69 17.03
C ILE A 163 10.21 11.06 18.44
N PRO A 164 10.26 10.12 19.39
CA PRO A 164 10.51 10.41 20.81
C PRO A 164 11.85 11.09 21.06
N ASP A 165 12.88 10.67 20.31
CA ASP A 165 14.27 11.11 20.48
C ASP A 165 14.76 11.82 19.20
N LEU A 166 14.07 12.89 18.81
CA LEU A 166 14.38 13.64 17.59
C LEU A 166 15.55 14.60 17.82
N ALA A 167 16.67 14.36 17.14
CA ALA A 167 17.76 15.33 17.01
C ALA A 167 17.75 15.92 15.60
N ILE A 168 17.36 17.19 15.46
CA ILE A 168 17.43 17.91 14.19
C ILE A 168 18.80 18.59 14.13
N THR A 169 19.63 18.19 13.16
CA THR A 169 20.88 18.91 12.86
C THR A 169 20.68 19.60 11.53
N GLU A 170 20.86 20.92 11.46
CA GLU A 170 20.73 21.64 10.18
C GLU A 170 21.73 21.05 9.17
N ALA A 171 21.21 20.52 8.06
CA ALA A 171 22.03 20.10 6.93
C ALA A 171 22.50 21.37 6.20
N HIS A 172 23.77 21.75 6.41
CA HIS A 172 24.41 22.77 5.58
C HIS A 172 24.61 22.21 4.17
N SER A 173 23.97 22.87 3.19
CA SER A 173 24.18 22.69 1.75
C SER A 173 25.55 23.20 1.32
#